data_AF-A0A1Y3BJP1-F1
#
_entry.id   AF-A0A1Y3BJP1-F1
#
_cell.length_a   1.000
_cell.length_b   1.000
_cell.length_c   1.000
_cell.angle_alpha   90.00
_cell.angle_beta   90.00
_cell.angle_gamma   90.00
#
_symmetry.space_group_name_H-M   'P 1'
#
loop_
_entity.id
_entity.type
_entity.pdbx_description
1 polymer ?
#
loop_
_entity_poly.entity_id
_entity_poly.type
_entity_poly.pdbx_seq_one_letter_code
_entity_poly.pdbx_strand_id
1 'polypeptide(L)'
;MQERAICSGINADPVTIYRSHIQYHQNSPKWFEHLKVNVPLEQFEMAHLRFTFCHCSSKERERKFLGFSFLPLADKNGACLSDGEHELYIYKYQVFDSLQRLGRVPGEEMVKFLEDILDALFALFTMTTVNNVTTITDSNNLSPRTLSIFRVLIDFFKTLNDPKFVSYRSALEKYIEKQFSAPLVYYGLITCVRRYVEMVIVSIQQTNNERTSIDSSSSSSSTIVTKRDLEFILRCLSVLDWILKIIVQSRILYTRASIAGNLIVENSNLQNDDEFKMELLLLFETIQRLLHSE
;
A
#
# COMPACT_ATOMS: atom_id res chain seq x y z
N MET A 1 8.30 16.64 -8.39
CA MET A 1 9.20 15.91 -9.32
C MET A 1 9.31 16.77 -10.56
N GLN A 2 10.51 17.16 -10.98
CA GLN A 2 10.67 18.02 -12.14
C GLN A 2 10.40 17.22 -13.43
N GLU A 3 9.48 17.69 -14.25
CA GLU A 3 9.14 17.04 -15.51
C GLU A 3 10.18 17.35 -16.59
N ARG A 4 10.46 16.37 -17.45
CA ARG A 4 11.29 16.52 -18.66
C ARG A 4 12.64 17.20 -18.38
N ALA A 5 13.34 16.76 -17.33
CA ALA A 5 14.61 17.33 -16.92
C ALA A 5 15.85 16.57 -17.44
N ILE A 6 15.69 15.33 -17.92
CA ILE A 6 16.83 14.43 -18.19
C ILE A 6 16.94 14.15 -19.69
N CYS A 7 18.13 14.34 -20.27
CA CYS A 7 18.43 14.02 -21.67
C CYS A 7 19.58 13.00 -21.76
N SER A 8 19.41 11.94 -22.56
CA SER A 8 20.43 10.90 -22.74
C SER A 8 21.33 11.09 -23.97
N GLY A 9 21.29 12.27 -24.59
CA GLY A 9 22.06 12.59 -25.79
C GLY A 9 21.66 13.93 -26.43
N ILE A 10 22.41 14.33 -27.46
CA ILE A 10 22.30 15.66 -28.10
C ILE A 10 20.96 15.90 -28.81
N ASN A 11 20.27 14.84 -29.24
CA ASN A 11 18.98 14.89 -29.95
C ASN A 11 17.89 14.04 -29.26
N ALA A 12 18.09 13.65 -28.01
CA ALA A 12 17.10 12.87 -27.27
C ALA A 12 16.07 13.80 -26.62
N ASP A 13 14.79 13.47 -26.77
CA ASP A 13 13.74 14.19 -26.07
C ASP A 13 13.94 14.12 -24.56
N PRO A 14 13.77 15.24 -23.84
CA PRO A 14 13.89 15.24 -22.40
C PRO A 14 12.80 14.39 -21.75
N VAL A 15 13.20 13.59 -20.75
CA VAL A 15 12.32 12.70 -19.98
C VAL A 15 12.28 13.08 -18.50
N THR A 16 11.17 12.76 -17.84
CA THR A 16 11.01 12.94 -16.38
C THR A 16 11.74 11.86 -15.59
N ILE A 17 11.80 10.64 -16.14
CA ILE A 17 12.46 9.49 -15.53
C ILE A 17 13.29 8.79 -16.59
N TYR A 18 14.59 8.77 -16.39
CA TYR A 18 15.50 7.97 -17.22
C TYR A 18 15.66 6.57 -16.62
N ARG A 19 15.77 5.55 -17.49
CA ARG A 19 15.95 4.15 -17.10
C ARG A 19 17.20 3.62 -17.79
N SER A 20 18.17 3.21 -16.97
CA SER A 20 19.42 2.61 -17.45
C SER A 20 19.18 1.29 -18.17
N HIS A 21 20.18 0.85 -18.94
CA HIS A 21 20.19 -0.50 -19.50
C HIS A 21 20.26 -1.55 -18.38
N ILE A 22 19.65 -2.73 -18.62
CA ILE A 22 19.66 -3.86 -17.68
C ILE A 22 20.76 -4.83 -18.09
N GLN A 23 21.76 -5.03 -17.24
CA GLN A 23 22.85 -5.98 -17.49
C GLN A 23 22.49 -7.37 -16.94
N TYR A 24 22.36 -8.36 -17.83
CA TYR A 24 21.94 -9.72 -17.47
C TYR A 24 23.04 -10.48 -16.71
N HIS A 25 22.66 -11.19 -15.64
CA HIS A 25 23.56 -11.94 -14.75
C HIS A 25 24.73 -11.13 -14.13
N GLN A 26 24.57 -9.81 -13.96
CA GLN A 26 25.60 -8.96 -13.37
C GLN A 26 25.16 -8.38 -12.02
N ASN A 27 25.91 -8.73 -10.96
CA ASN A 27 25.66 -8.23 -9.60
C ASN A 27 26.42 -6.93 -9.26
N SER A 28 27.41 -6.57 -10.09
CA SER A 28 28.19 -5.33 -9.97
C SER A 28 28.17 -4.57 -11.30
N PRO A 29 27.01 -4.03 -11.70
CA PRO A 29 26.85 -3.39 -13.01
C PRO A 29 27.73 -2.15 -13.14
N LYS A 30 28.26 -1.94 -14.34
CA LYS A 30 28.98 -0.72 -14.73
C LYS A 30 28.28 -0.12 -15.95
N TRP A 31 27.51 0.94 -15.73
CA TRP A 31 26.63 1.50 -16.77
C TRP A 31 27.38 2.39 -17.77
N PHE A 32 28.30 3.24 -17.29
CA PHE A 32 28.99 4.24 -18.12
C PHE A 32 28.03 5.05 -19.01
N GLU A 33 26.88 5.42 -18.44
CA GLU A 33 25.86 6.22 -19.12
C GLU A 33 26.11 7.72 -18.85
N HIS A 34 26.00 8.54 -19.90
CA HIS A 34 26.16 9.99 -19.81
C HIS A 34 24.81 10.67 -19.98
N LEU A 35 24.38 11.41 -18.97
CA LEU A 35 23.09 12.10 -18.93
C LEU A 35 23.29 13.58 -18.68
N LYS A 36 22.50 14.41 -19.35
CA LYS A 36 22.38 15.83 -19.05
C LYS A 36 21.13 16.06 -18.22
N VAL A 37 21.26 16.75 -17.09
CA VAL A 37 20.12 17.14 -16.24
C VAL A 37 19.96 18.65 -16.28
N ASN A 38 18.79 19.11 -16.68
CA ASN A 38 18.43 20.53 -16.72
C ASN A 38 17.43 20.81 -15.60
N VAL A 39 17.87 21.55 -14.59
CA VAL A 39 17.04 21.99 -13.45
C VAL A 39 16.92 23.51 -13.49
N PRO A 40 15.71 24.09 -13.40
CA PRO A 40 15.53 25.54 -13.30
C PRO A 40 16.28 26.12 -12.10
N LEU A 41 16.88 27.31 -12.26
CA LEU A 41 17.70 27.95 -11.22
C LEU A 41 16.91 28.19 -9.94
N GLU A 42 15.62 28.51 -10.06
CA GLU A 42 14.73 28.80 -8.93
C GLU A 42 14.50 27.58 -8.03
N GLN A 43 14.72 26.37 -8.56
CA GLN A 43 14.50 25.11 -7.85
C GLN A 43 15.81 24.38 -7.55
N PHE A 44 16.94 24.88 -8.06
CA PHE A 44 18.23 24.18 -8.04
C PHE A 44 18.70 23.90 -6.61
N GLU A 45 18.54 24.85 -5.70
CA GLU A 45 18.98 24.73 -4.31
C GLU A 45 18.27 23.61 -3.54
N MET A 46 16.99 23.38 -3.83
CA MET A 46 16.19 22.30 -3.21
C MET A 46 16.19 21.00 -4.04
N ALA A 47 16.83 21.00 -5.20
CA ALA A 47 16.82 19.87 -6.10
C ALA A 47 17.83 18.80 -5.69
N HIS A 48 17.45 17.55 -5.94
CA HIS A 48 18.32 16.41 -5.79
C HIS A 48 18.07 15.43 -6.94
N LEU A 49 19.11 14.69 -7.31
CA LEU A 49 18.96 13.50 -8.15
C LEU A 49 18.55 12.34 -7.26
N ARG A 50 17.55 11.55 -7.69
CA ARG A 50 17.16 10.32 -7.02
C ARG A 50 17.45 9.13 -7.92
N PHE A 51 18.27 8.21 -7.43
CA PHE A 51 18.61 6.95 -8.08
C PHE A 51 17.79 5.84 -7.45
N THR A 52 17.12 5.02 -8.26
CA THR A 52 16.33 3.89 -7.77
C THR A 52 16.89 2.60 -8.34
N PHE A 53 17.26 1.67 -7.46
CA PHE A 53 17.85 0.39 -7.82
C PHE A 53 16.78 -0.70 -7.74
N CYS A 54 16.60 -1.43 -8.82
CA CYS A 54 15.67 -2.56 -8.89
C CYS A 54 16.34 -3.79 -9.49
N HIS A 55 16.06 -4.95 -8.92
CA HIS A 55 16.30 -6.24 -9.55
C HIS A 55 15.29 -6.45 -10.66
N CYS A 56 15.78 -6.74 -11.86
CA CYS A 56 14.97 -7.04 -13.04
C CYS A 56 15.25 -8.49 -13.46
N SER A 57 14.20 -9.27 -13.69
CA SER A 57 14.30 -10.66 -14.13
C SER A 57 13.69 -10.80 -15.52
N SER A 58 14.19 -11.74 -16.33
CA SER A 58 13.54 -12.11 -17.60
C SER A 58 12.26 -12.94 -17.37
N LYS A 59 12.10 -13.53 -16.18
CA LYS A 59 10.95 -14.37 -15.81
C LYS A 59 9.84 -13.58 -15.11
N GLU A 60 10.19 -12.51 -14.40
CA GLU A 60 9.24 -11.67 -13.66
C GLU A 60 9.07 -10.34 -14.38
N ARG A 61 7.82 -9.99 -14.71
CA ARG A 61 7.51 -8.73 -15.38
C ARG A 61 7.67 -7.52 -14.45
N GLU A 62 7.50 -7.72 -13.14
CA GLU A 62 7.67 -6.68 -12.14
C GLU A 62 9.14 -6.49 -11.73
N ARG A 63 9.54 -5.23 -11.57
CA ARG A 63 10.88 -4.88 -11.07
C ARG A 63 10.86 -4.89 -9.55
N LYS A 64 11.70 -5.71 -8.94
CA LYS A 64 11.82 -5.80 -7.49
C LYS A 64 12.73 -4.68 -6.97
N PHE A 65 12.15 -3.71 -6.26
CA PHE A 65 12.90 -2.63 -5.63
C PHE A 65 13.96 -3.16 -4.64
N LEU A 66 15.19 -2.65 -4.74
CA LEU A 66 16.32 -3.00 -3.87
C LEU A 66 16.67 -1.86 -2.91
N GLY A 67 16.60 -0.62 -3.37
CA GLY A 67 17.01 0.55 -2.62
C GLY A 67 16.97 1.81 -3.47
N PHE A 68 17.25 2.96 -2.85
CA PHE A 68 17.44 4.21 -3.57
C PHE A 68 18.61 4.99 -2.99
N SER A 69 19.13 5.95 -3.76
CA SER A 69 20.08 6.96 -3.32
C SER A 69 19.56 8.33 -3.72
N PHE A 70 20.02 9.37 -3.04
CA PHE A 70 19.80 10.74 -3.46
C PHE A 70 21.11 11.51 -3.43
N LEU A 71 21.25 12.47 -4.35
CA LEU A 71 22.39 13.37 -4.46
C LEU A 71 21.87 14.80 -4.56
N PRO A 72 21.94 15.59 -3.47
CA PRO A 72 21.59 17.01 -3.50
C PRO A 72 22.45 17.76 -4.51
N LEU A 73 21.86 18.69 -5.26
CA LEU A 73 22.57 19.51 -6.25
C LEU A 73 23.23 20.76 -5.65
N ALA A 74 22.85 21.12 -4.42
CA ALA A 74 23.44 22.18 -3.66
C ALA A 74 23.74 21.73 -2.22
N ASP A 75 24.71 22.38 -1.58
CA ASP A 75 24.98 22.22 -0.17
C ASP A 75 24.00 23.05 0.70
N LYS A 76 24.14 22.95 2.03
CA LYS A 76 23.30 23.69 2.99
C LYS A 76 23.43 25.23 2.91
N ASN A 77 24.44 25.73 2.21
CA ASN A 77 24.69 27.16 2.00
C ASN A 77 24.28 27.60 0.60
N GLY A 78 23.64 26.73 -0.19
CA GLY A 78 23.21 26.99 -1.56
C GLY A 78 24.33 26.90 -2.60
N ALA A 79 25.54 26.46 -2.23
CA ALA A 79 26.64 26.30 -3.17
C ALA A 79 26.42 25.05 -4.03
N CYS A 80 26.61 25.17 -5.34
CA CYS A 80 26.45 24.05 -6.27
C CYS A 80 27.39 22.89 -5.92
N LEU A 81 26.89 21.67 -6.12
CA LEU A 81 27.67 20.44 -6.03
C LEU A 81 28.93 20.55 -6.91
N SER A 82 30.09 20.26 -6.34
CA SER A 82 31.37 20.31 -7.07
C SER A 82 31.47 19.21 -8.11
N ASP A 83 32.04 19.51 -9.27
CA ASP A 83 32.28 18.51 -10.32
C ASP A 83 33.22 17.41 -9.83
N GLY A 84 32.88 16.15 -10.12
CA GLY A 84 33.73 15.00 -9.83
C GLY A 84 32.98 13.69 -9.64
N GLU A 85 33.68 12.72 -9.07
CA GLU A 85 33.09 11.44 -8.65
C GLU A 85 32.41 11.60 -7.29
N HIS A 86 31.17 11.11 -7.18
CA HIS A 86 30.41 11.10 -5.95
C HIS A 86 30.06 9.68 -5.54
N GLU A 87 30.45 9.30 -4.33
CA GLU A 87 30.03 8.03 -3.74
C GLU A 87 28.63 8.17 -3.13
N LEU A 88 27.72 7.27 -3.50
CA LEU A 88 26.32 7.30 -3.05
C LEU A 88 26.02 6.12 -2.14
N TYR A 89 25.40 6.39 -1.00
CA TYR A 89 24.86 5.34 -0.15
C TYR A 89 23.53 4.82 -0.71
N ILE A 90 23.39 3.50 -0.75
CA ILE A 90 22.12 2.86 -1.11
C ILE A 90 21.30 2.65 0.17
N TYR A 91 20.24 3.45 0.29
CA TYR A 91 19.24 3.27 1.33
C TYR A 91 18.32 2.12 0.92
N LYS A 92 18.47 0.99 1.63
CA LYS A 92 17.56 -0.14 1.51
C LYS A 92 16.30 0.19 2.30
N TYR A 93 15.17 0.22 1.60
CA TYR A 93 13.87 0.44 2.22
C TYR A 93 13.07 -0.85 2.18
N GLN A 94 12.91 -1.48 3.34
CA GLN A 94 11.90 -2.51 3.51
C GLN A 94 10.64 -1.84 4.03
N VAL A 95 9.62 -1.80 3.16
CA VAL A 95 8.27 -1.35 3.51
C VAL A 95 7.80 -2.07 4.78
N PHE A 96 8.08 -3.38 4.89
CA PHE A 96 7.70 -4.18 6.04
C PHE A 96 8.36 -3.71 7.36
N ASP A 97 9.66 -3.43 7.35
CA ASP A 97 10.37 -2.93 8.54
C ASP A 97 9.85 -1.55 8.98
N SER A 98 9.50 -0.71 8.01
CA SER A 98 8.95 0.64 8.27
C SER A 98 7.53 0.56 8.82
N LEU A 99 6.71 -0.36 8.28
CA LEU A 99 5.39 -0.67 8.80
C LEU A 99 5.45 -1.25 10.24
N GLN A 100 6.42 -2.11 10.54
CA GLN A 100 6.63 -2.60 11.90
C GLN A 100 7.07 -1.49 12.87
N ARG A 101 7.88 -0.55 12.40
CA ARG A 101 8.28 0.63 13.19
C ARG A 101 7.12 1.58 13.42
N LEU A 102 6.22 1.73 12.45
CA LEU A 102 5.02 2.56 12.59
C LEU A 102 4.15 2.07 13.76
N GLY A 103 4.03 0.76 13.96
CA GLY A 103 3.35 0.18 15.12
C GLY A 103 3.97 0.50 16.49
N ARG A 104 5.17 1.09 16.53
CA ARG A 104 5.87 1.52 17.76
C ARG A 104 5.84 3.03 17.97
N VAL A 105 5.25 3.79 17.05
CA VAL A 105 5.19 5.26 17.14
C VAL A 105 4.20 5.65 18.25
N PRO A 106 4.53 6.60 19.14
CA PRO A 106 3.58 7.11 20.12
C PRO A 106 2.33 7.69 19.46
N GLY A 107 1.15 7.51 20.08
CA GLY A 107 -0.11 8.01 19.52
C GLY A 107 -0.11 9.52 19.25
N GLU A 108 0.62 10.31 20.05
CA GLU A 108 0.75 11.75 19.86
C GLU A 108 1.41 12.10 18.52
N GLU A 109 2.48 11.39 18.16
CA GLU A 109 3.18 11.58 16.88
C GLU A 109 2.33 11.05 15.72
N MET A 110 1.61 9.93 15.91
CA MET A 110 0.66 9.43 14.91
C MET A 110 -0.40 10.47 14.55
N VAL A 111 -0.87 11.26 15.51
CA VAL A 111 -1.92 12.27 15.30
C VAL A 111 -1.36 13.53 14.63
N LYS A 112 -0.13 13.94 14.97
CA LYS A 112 0.56 15.07 14.32
C LYS A 112 0.74 14.82 12.82
N PHE A 113 1.10 13.59 12.45
CA PHE A 113 1.36 13.18 11.08
C PHE A 113 0.23 12.31 10.51
N LEU A 114 -1.00 12.45 11.03
CA LEU A 114 -2.12 11.58 10.71
C LEU A 114 -2.39 11.50 9.21
N GLU A 115 -2.48 12.66 8.57
CA GLU A 115 -2.76 12.81 7.14
C GLU A 115 -1.65 12.15 6.32
N ASP A 116 -0.39 12.51 6.57
CA ASP A 116 0.77 11.97 5.85
C ASP A 116 0.88 10.45 5.98
N ILE A 117 0.66 9.93 7.21
CA ILE A 117 0.75 8.50 7.48
C ILE A 117 -0.38 7.76 6.78
N LEU A 118 -1.63 8.20 6.93
CA LEU A 118 -2.78 7.51 6.32
C LEU A 118 -2.74 7.59 4.81
N ASP A 119 -2.41 8.74 4.22
CA ASP A 119 -2.30 8.89 2.77
C ASP A 119 -1.19 7.98 2.21
N ALA A 120 -0.04 7.91 2.88
CA ALA A 120 1.04 6.98 2.50
C ALA A 120 0.61 5.51 2.61
N LEU A 121 -0.10 5.14 3.68
CA LEU A 121 -0.61 3.78 3.88
C LEU A 121 -1.65 3.42 2.82
N PHE A 122 -2.59 4.30 2.50
CA PHE A 122 -3.62 4.07 1.49
C PHE A 122 -3.08 4.06 0.07
N ALA A 123 -2.11 4.92 -0.25
CA ALA A 123 -1.42 4.88 -1.54
C ALA A 123 -0.69 3.54 -1.71
N LEU A 124 0.06 3.11 -0.68
CA LEU A 124 0.76 1.84 -0.68
C LEU A 124 -0.23 0.66 -0.78
N PHE A 125 -1.31 0.70 -0.03
CA PHE A 125 -2.36 -0.33 -0.03
C PHE A 125 -3.01 -0.46 -1.42
N THR A 126 -3.39 0.66 -2.04
CA THR A 126 -3.98 0.71 -3.37
C THR A 126 -3.03 0.15 -4.41
N MET A 127 -1.76 0.58 -4.41
CA MET A 127 -0.73 0.08 -5.34
C MET A 127 -0.57 -1.45 -5.25
N THR A 128 -0.50 -2.00 -4.03
CA THR A 128 -0.35 -3.45 -3.85
C THR A 128 -1.62 -4.24 -4.19
N THR A 129 -2.79 -3.62 -4.05
CA THR A 129 -4.06 -4.23 -4.43
C THR A 129 -4.22 -4.26 -5.95
N VAL A 130 -3.97 -3.15 -6.65
CA VAL A 130 -4.11 -3.08 -8.11
C VAL A 130 -3.15 -4.04 -8.81
N ASN A 131 -1.91 -4.18 -8.33
CA ASN A 131 -0.94 -5.08 -8.94
C ASN A 131 -1.35 -6.56 -8.84
N ASN A 132 -2.09 -6.97 -7.79
CA ASN A 132 -2.56 -8.35 -7.65
C ASN A 132 -3.68 -8.71 -8.64
N VAL A 133 -4.47 -7.73 -9.10
CA VAL A 133 -5.56 -7.92 -10.06
C VAL A 133 -5.01 -8.25 -11.46
N THR A 134 -3.80 -7.77 -11.78
CA THR A 134 -3.18 -8.01 -13.10
C THR A 134 -2.63 -9.43 -13.30
N THR A 135 -2.52 -10.24 -12.24
CA THR A 135 -2.18 -11.66 -12.33
C THR A 135 -3.46 -12.50 -12.30
N ILE A 136 -4.02 -12.73 -13.48
CA ILE A 136 -5.35 -13.29 -13.77
C ILE A 136 -5.59 -14.72 -13.20
N THR A 137 -4.61 -15.37 -12.58
CA THR A 137 -4.76 -16.77 -12.16
C THR A 137 -5.32 -16.97 -10.75
N ASP A 138 -5.33 -15.96 -9.87
CA ASP A 138 -5.75 -16.13 -8.47
C ASP A 138 -6.45 -14.88 -7.90
N SER A 139 -7.56 -14.45 -8.50
CA SER A 139 -8.36 -13.28 -8.07
C SER A 139 -8.84 -13.31 -6.60
N ASN A 140 -8.73 -14.45 -5.92
CA ASN A 140 -9.05 -14.62 -4.50
C ASN A 140 -7.84 -14.53 -3.55
N ASN A 141 -6.61 -14.44 -4.07
CA ASN A 141 -5.40 -14.41 -3.23
C ASN A 141 -4.84 -12.99 -3.10
N LEU A 142 -5.20 -12.34 -2.00
CA LEU A 142 -4.57 -11.07 -1.62
C LEU A 142 -3.09 -11.28 -1.32
N SER A 143 -2.23 -10.41 -1.85
CA SER A 143 -0.79 -10.53 -1.63
C SER A 143 -0.46 -10.46 -0.13
N PRO A 144 0.52 -11.23 0.38
CA PRO A 144 0.96 -11.14 1.78
C PRO A 144 1.36 -9.72 2.19
N ARG A 145 1.81 -8.92 1.21
CA ARG A 145 2.15 -7.51 1.38
C ARG A 145 0.90 -6.66 1.65
N THR A 146 -0.16 -6.83 0.86
CA THR A 146 -1.45 -6.14 1.05
C THR A 146 -2.02 -6.44 2.44
N LEU A 147 -2.00 -7.70 2.86
CA LEU A 147 -2.46 -8.11 4.20
C LEU A 147 -1.61 -7.51 5.32
N SER A 148 -0.30 -7.36 5.12
CA SER A 148 0.59 -6.72 6.10
C SER A 148 0.29 -5.23 6.26
N ILE A 149 0.01 -4.53 5.16
CA ILE A 149 -0.39 -3.11 5.18
C ILE A 149 -1.75 -2.96 5.85
N PHE A 150 -2.70 -3.85 5.55
CA PHE A 150 -4.00 -3.87 6.22
C PHE A 150 -3.87 -4.06 7.72
N ARG A 151 -3.01 -4.99 8.17
CA ARG A 151 -2.73 -5.18 9.61
C ARG A 151 -2.26 -3.90 10.29
N VAL A 152 -1.37 -3.15 9.63
CA VAL A 152 -0.86 -1.87 10.16
C VAL A 152 -1.95 -0.81 10.20
N LEU A 153 -2.82 -0.74 9.18
CA LEU A 153 -3.99 0.14 9.20
C LEU A 153 -4.91 -0.17 10.40
N ILE A 154 -5.18 -1.45 10.69
CA ILE A 154 -5.98 -1.85 11.85
C ILE A 154 -5.32 -1.43 13.17
N ASP A 155 -4.02 -1.67 13.33
CA ASP A 155 -3.29 -1.29 14.54
C ASP A 155 -3.25 0.24 14.72
N PHE A 156 -3.15 0.98 13.62
CA PHE A 156 -3.21 2.44 13.61
C PHE A 156 -4.59 2.94 14.02
N PHE A 157 -5.68 2.45 13.40
CA PHE A 157 -7.05 2.80 13.81
C PHE A 157 -7.34 2.42 15.25
N LYS A 158 -6.84 1.27 15.72
CA LYS A 158 -7.03 0.84 17.10
C LYS A 158 -6.37 1.81 18.08
N THR A 159 -5.18 2.30 17.74
CA THR A 159 -4.45 3.29 18.55
C THR A 159 -5.20 4.63 18.60
N LEU A 160 -5.76 5.07 17.48
CA LEU A 160 -6.57 6.29 17.40
C LEU A 160 -7.96 6.15 18.05
N ASN A 161 -8.45 4.92 18.19
CA ASN A 161 -9.71 4.59 18.84
C ASN A 161 -9.57 4.40 20.37
N ASP A 162 -8.40 4.68 20.96
CA ASP A 162 -8.19 4.57 22.41
C ASP A 162 -9.09 5.58 23.15
N PRO A 163 -10.01 5.11 24.02
CA PRO A 163 -10.92 5.98 24.76
C PRO A 163 -10.22 7.00 25.66
N LYS A 164 -8.95 6.80 26.01
CA LYS A 164 -8.14 7.75 26.77
C LYS A 164 -7.87 9.04 26.01
N PHE A 165 -7.90 9.02 24.67
CA PHE A 165 -7.49 10.13 23.82
C PHE A 165 -8.61 10.55 22.88
N VAL A 166 -9.61 11.24 23.41
CA VAL A 166 -10.77 11.76 22.64
C VAL A 166 -10.33 12.67 21.47
N SER A 167 -9.25 13.42 21.65
CA SER A 167 -8.67 14.26 20.59
C SER A 167 -8.23 13.47 19.36
N TYR A 168 -7.81 12.20 19.53
CA TYR A 168 -7.34 11.37 18.42
C TYR A 168 -8.50 10.94 17.53
N ARG A 169 -9.64 10.59 18.14
CA ARG A 169 -10.88 10.33 17.41
C ARG A 169 -11.32 11.55 16.61
N SER A 170 -11.32 12.73 17.23
CA SER A 170 -11.70 13.97 16.54
C SER A 170 -10.76 14.30 15.37
N ALA A 171 -9.46 14.06 15.52
CA ALA A 171 -8.50 14.22 14.43
C ALA A 171 -8.77 13.24 13.27
N LEU A 172 -9.07 11.98 13.58
CA LEU A 172 -9.43 10.97 12.58
C LEU A 172 -10.73 11.33 11.84
N GLU A 173 -11.77 11.78 12.54
CA GLU A 173 -13.03 12.24 11.91
C GLU A 173 -12.77 13.41 10.97
N LYS A 174 -12.02 14.40 11.43
CA LYS A 174 -11.65 15.55 10.61
C LYS A 174 -10.89 15.15 9.35
N TYR A 175 -9.94 14.21 9.46
CA TYR A 175 -9.21 13.68 8.31
C TYR A 175 -10.16 13.01 7.31
N ILE A 176 -11.01 12.08 7.78
CA ILE A 176 -11.95 11.35 6.92
C ILE A 176 -12.87 12.31 6.17
N GLU A 177 -13.41 13.32 6.87
CA GLU A 177 -14.38 14.24 6.26
C GLU A 177 -13.75 15.26 5.31
N LYS A 178 -12.56 15.78 5.63
CA LYS A 178 -12.01 16.98 4.97
C LYS A 178 -10.76 16.75 4.13
N GLN A 179 -9.96 15.74 4.45
CA GLN A 179 -8.60 15.58 3.89
C GLN A 179 -8.43 14.27 3.13
N PHE A 180 -9.32 13.31 3.35
CA PHE A 180 -9.25 11.99 2.74
C PHE A 180 -9.15 12.04 1.21
N SER A 181 -8.10 11.40 0.68
CA SER A 181 -7.67 11.55 -0.72
C SER A 181 -7.53 10.22 -1.48
N ALA A 182 -8.10 9.11 -0.98
CA ALA A 182 -7.90 7.76 -1.55
C ALA A 182 -9.19 7.15 -2.19
N PRO A 183 -9.51 7.45 -3.47
CA PRO A 183 -10.76 7.02 -4.11
C PRO A 183 -10.84 5.52 -4.43
N LEU A 184 -9.71 4.81 -4.53
CA LEU A 184 -9.70 3.39 -4.92
C LEU A 184 -9.51 2.43 -3.74
N VAL A 185 -9.36 2.95 -2.52
CA VAL A 185 -9.04 2.10 -1.35
C VAL A 185 -10.22 1.22 -0.93
N TYR A 186 -11.47 1.64 -1.19
CA TYR A 186 -12.67 0.90 -0.78
C TYR A 186 -12.64 -0.57 -1.21
N TYR A 187 -12.22 -0.84 -2.45
CA TYR A 187 -12.22 -2.18 -3.02
C TYR A 187 -11.32 -3.11 -2.22
N GLY A 188 -10.05 -2.73 -2.04
CA GLY A 188 -9.09 -3.53 -1.28
C GLY A 188 -9.50 -3.73 0.18
N LEU A 189 -10.12 -2.71 0.81
CA LEU A 189 -10.59 -2.82 2.20
C LEU A 189 -11.72 -3.83 2.32
N ILE A 190 -12.72 -3.78 1.41
CA ILE A 190 -13.82 -4.77 1.38
C ILE A 190 -13.26 -6.19 1.22
N THR A 191 -12.35 -6.38 0.25
CA THR A 191 -11.72 -7.69 0.01
C THR A 191 -10.93 -8.18 1.23
N CYS A 192 -10.18 -7.31 1.91
CA CYS A 192 -9.44 -7.66 3.12
C CYS A 192 -10.37 -8.12 4.23
N VAL A 193 -11.41 -7.33 4.55
CA VAL A 193 -12.33 -7.65 5.65
C VAL A 193 -13.04 -8.97 5.35
N ARG A 194 -13.55 -9.17 4.12
CA ARG A 194 -14.20 -10.42 3.72
C ARG A 194 -13.28 -11.62 3.90
N ARG A 195 -12.05 -11.53 3.37
CA ARG A 195 -11.06 -12.63 3.47
C ARG A 195 -10.75 -13.00 4.92
N TYR A 196 -10.59 -12.01 5.81
CA TYR A 196 -10.32 -12.27 7.22
C TYR A 196 -11.49 -12.96 7.91
N VAL A 197 -12.72 -12.52 7.65
CA VAL A 197 -13.93 -13.15 8.21
C VAL A 197 -14.08 -14.59 7.70
N GLU A 198 -13.84 -14.83 6.40
CA GLU A 198 -13.86 -16.18 5.82
C GLU A 198 -12.81 -17.11 6.45
N MET A 199 -11.59 -16.61 6.71
CA MET A 199 -10.58 -17.40 7.42
C MET A 199 -11.11 -17.89 8.77
N VAL A 200 -11.82 -17.04 9.52
CA VAL A 200 -12.40 -17.44 10.81
C VAL A 200 -13.47 -18.49 10.65
N ILE A 201 -14.41 -18.29 9.72
CA ILE A 201 -15.52 -19.25 9.49
C ILE A 201 -14.96 -20.64 9.20
N VAL A 202 -13.99 -20.74 8.29
CA VAL A 202 -13.34 -22.01 7.95
C VAL A 202 -12.68 -22.65 9.19
N SER A 203 -12.12 -21.84 10.08
CA SER A 203 -11.45 -22.31 11.30
C SER A 203 -12.42 -22.82 12.37
N ILE A 204 -13.54 -22.12 12.55
CA ILE A 204 -14.62 -22.54 13.46
C ILE A 204 -15.19 -23.88 12.98
N GLN A 205 -15.46 -24.00 11.68
CA GLN A 205 -15.94 -25.25 11.07
C GLN A 205 -14.95 -26.40 11.25
N GLN A 206 -13.65 -26.17 11.08
CA GLN A 206 -12.61 -27.17 11.33
C GLN A 206 -12.58 -27.61 12.80
N THR A 207 -12.66 -26.67 13.74
CA THR A 207 -12.68 -26.97 15.20
C THR A 207 -13.91 -27.79 15.60
N ASN A 208 -15.07 -27.53 14.98
CA ASN A 208 -16.29 -28.29 15.22
C ASN A 208 -16.22 -29.72 14.64
N ASN A 209 -15.56 -29.87 13.49
CA ASN A 209 -15.35 -31.18 12.85
C ASN A 209 -14.33 -32.04 13.63
N GLU A 210 -13.24 -31.45 14.16
CA GLU A 210 -12.27 -32.19 14.99
C GLU A 210 -12.87 -32.69 16.32
N ARG A 211 -13.90 -32.02 16.86
CA ARG A 211 -14.65 -32.50 18.03
C ARG A 211 -15.59 -33.68 17.71
N THR A 212 -15.92 -33.88 16.44
CA THR A 212 -16.85 -34.93 15.98
C THR A 212 -16.15 -36.10 15.28
N SER A 213 -14.89 -35.95 14.85
CA SER A 213 -14.08 -37.01 14.24
C SER A 213 -12.88 -37.40 15.12
N ILE A 214 -13.06 -38.33 16.05
CA ILE A 214 -11.95 -38.98 16.77
C ILE A 214 -11.22 -40.01 15.89
N ASP A 215 -11.84 -40.50 14.81
CA ASP A 215 -11.27 -41.53 13.95
C ASP A 215 -11.28 -41.13 12.47
N SER A 216 -10.20 -40.53 11.97
CA SER A 216 -9.63 -40.79 10.62
C SER A 216 -8.52 -39.81 10.26
N SER A 217 -7.33 -40.36 10.05
CA SER A 217 -6.14 -39.68 9.53
C SER A 217 -6.29 -39.41 8.03
N SER A 218 -6.65 -38.19 7.67
CA SER A 218 -6.38 -37.66 6.33
C SER A 218 -5.75 -36.27 6.42
N SER A 219 -4.44 -36.24 6.22
CA SER A 219 -3.62 -35.04 6.18
C SER A 219 -3.91 -34.24 4.91
N SER A 220 -4.88 -33.35 5.01
CA SER A 220 -5.03 -32.22 4.09
C SER A 220 -4.19 -31.07 4.64
N SER A 221 -3.39 -30.40 3.81
CA SER A 221 -2.65 -29.19 4.16
C SER A 221 -3.63 -28.04 4.45
N SER A 222 -4.29 -28.09 5.60
CA SER A 222 -5.24 -27.08 6.05
C SER A 222 -4.47 -25.91 6.66
N THR A 223 -4.93 -24.70 6.34
CA THR A 223 -4.40 -23.46 6.91
C THR A 223 -4.80 -23.43 8.39
N ILE A 224 -3.88 -23.82 9.27
CA ILE A 224 -4.09 -23.77 10.72
C ILE A 224 -4.24 -22.30 11.12
N VAL A 225 -5.43 -21.91 11.53
CA VAL A 225 -5.68 -20.55 12.04
C VAL A 225 -5.24 -20.48 13.49
N THR A 226 -4.37 -19.53 13.75
CA THR A 226 -3.65 -19.41 15.00
C THR A 226 -4.40 -18.50 15.97
N LYS A 227 -4.09 -18.60 17.26
CA LYS A 227 -4.56 -17.63 18.28
C LYS A 227 -4.30 -16.17 17.86
N ARG A 228 -3.18 -15.90 17.17
CA ARG A 228 -2.83 -14.58 16.65
C ARG A 228 -3.79 -14.08 15.57
N ASP A 229 -4.36 -14.99 14.78
CA ASP A 229 -5.35 -14.64 13.77
C ASP A 229 -6.66 -14.23 14.45
N LEU A 230 -7.14 -14.99 15.43
CA LEU A 230 -8.35 -14.63 16.19
C LEU A 230 -8.19 -13.27 16.91
N GLU A 231 -7.05 -13.03 17.57
CA GLU A 231 -6.72 -11.74 18.18
C GLU A 231 -6.71 -10.59 17.15
N PHE A 232 -6.29 -10.86 15.92
CA PHE A 232 -6.35 -9.87 14.85
C PHE A 232 -7.77 -9.62 14.38
N ILE A 233 -8.61 -10.64 14.24
CA ILE A 233 -10.02 -10.45 13.88
C ILE A 233 -10.76 -9.62 14.92
N LEU A 234 -10.59 -9.91 16.21
CA LEU A 234 -11.20 -9.10 17.27
C LEU A 234 -10.74 -7.64 17.22
N ARG A 235 -9.46 -7.40 16.90
CA ARG A 235 -8.94 -6.04 16.65
C ARG A 235 -9.61 -5.39 15.44
N CYS A 236 -9.72 -6.09 14.31
CA CYS A 236 -10.37 -5.60 13.10
C CYS A 236 -11.84 -5.22 13.39
N LEU A 237 -12.59 -6.07 14.09
CA LEU A 237 -13.97 -5.81 14.48
C LEU A 237 -14.10 -4.61 15.43
N SER A 238 -13.14 -4.40 16.34
CA SER A 238 -13.14 -3.28 17.28
C SER A 238 -12.98 -1.89 16.62
N VAL A 239 -12.59 -1.85 15.35
CA VAL A 239 -12.45 -0.61 14.55
C VAL A 239 -13.24 -0.65 13.26
N LEU A 240 -14.19 -1.59 13.15
CA LEU A 240 -14.97 -1.82 11.93
C LEU A 240 -15.77 -0.58 11.52
N ASP A 241 -16.23 0.22 12.49
CA ASP A 241 -16.89 1.50 12.26
C ASP A 241 -16.00 2.46 11.46
N TRP A 242 -14.72 2.59 11.82
CA TRP A 242 -13.75 3.40 11.09
C TRP A 242 -13.46 2.85 9.70
N ILE A 243 -13.31 1.53 9.57
CA ILE A 243 -13.10 0.89 8.27
C ILE A 243 -14.28 1.18 7.34
N LEU A 244 -15.51 1.03 7.84
CA LEU A 244 -16.73 1.32 7.07
C LEU A 244 -16.84 2.80 6.70
N LYS A 245 -16.53 3.72 7.61
CA LYS A 245 -16.47 5.17 7.31
C LYS A 245 -15.50 5.45 6.16
N ILE A 246 -14.31 4.84 6.17
CA ILE A 246 -13.31 4.97 5.11
C ILE A 246 -13.81 4.38 3.79
N ILE A 247 -14.42 3.18 3.81
CA ILE A 247 -14.98 2.54 2.61
C ILE A 247 -16.02 3.44 1.96
N VAL A 248 -16.94 3.98 2.77
CA VAL A 248 -17.98 4.90 2.29
C VAL A 248 -17.37 6.18 1.73
N GLN A 249 -16.44 6.81 2.45
CA GLN A 249 -15.81 8.04 2.01
C GLN A 249 -14.99 7.86 0.73
N SER A 250 -14.28 6.74 0.62
CA SER A 250 -13.55 6.35 -0.59
C SER A 250 -14.49 6.17 -1.78
N ARG A 251 -15.65 5.52 -1.59
CA ARG A 251 -16.64 5.39 -2.66
C ARG A 251 -17.23 6.75 -3.06
N ILE A 252 -17.56 7.63 -2.11
CA ILE A 252 -18.03 8.99 -2.40
C ILE A 252 -17.02 9.75 -3.26
N LEU A 253 -15.73 9.68 -2.88
CA LEU A 253 -14.66 10.33 -3.62
C LEU A 253 -14.52 9.76 -5.04
N TYR A 254 -14.59 8.43 -5.19
CA TYR A 254 -14.60 7.76 -6.49
C TYR A 254 -15.73 8.23 -7.39
N THR A 255 -16.97 8.21 -6.88
CA THR A 255 -18.15 8.64 -7.65
C THR A 255 -18.03 10.10 -8.08
N ARG A 256 -17.56 11.00 -7.19
CA ARG A 256 -17.32 12.41 -7.54
C ARG A 256 -16.29 12.57 -8.66
N ALA A 257 -15.16 11.87 -8.55
CA ALA A 257 -14.09 11.98 -9.53
C ALA A 257 -14.44 11.31 -10.88
N SER A 258 -15.27 10.25 -10.86
CA SER A 258 -15.84 9.62 -12.05
C SER A 258 -16.82 10.55 -12.78
N ILE A 259 -17.76 11.16 -12.05
CA ILE A 259 -18.73 12.13 -12.60
C ILE A 259 -18.03 13.37 -13.17
N ALA A 260 -16.99 13.85 -12.50
CA ALA A 260 -16.21 15.00 -12.95
C ALA A 260 -15.33 14.73 -14.20
N GLY A 261 -15.25 13.49 -14.67
CA GLY A 261 -14.39 13.10 -15.80
C GLY A 261 -12.89 13.09 -15.47
N ASN A 262 -12.52 13.20 -14.18
CA ASN A 262 -11.13 13.29 -13.73
C ASN A 262 -10.48 11.90 -13.51
N LEU A 263 -11.24 10.82 -13.61
CA LEU A 263 -10.76 9.44 -13.51
C LEU A 263 -10.97 8.72 -14.85
N ILE A 264 -9.92 8.64 -15.68
CA ILE A 264 -9.89 7.70 -16.81
C ILE A 264 -9.39 6.36 -16.25
N VAL A 265 -10.32 5.48 -15.88
CA VAL A 265 -9.97 4.09 -15.53
C VAL A 265 -10.13 3.27 -16.81
N GLU A 266 -9.02 2.87 -17.44
CA GLU A 266 -9.02 2.05 -18.67
C GLU A 266 -9.58 0.62 -18.47
N ASN A 267 -9.97 0.25 -17.24
CA ASN A 267 -10.62 -1.02 -16.93
C ASN A 267 -12.11 -0.82 -16.67
N SER A 268 -12.94 -1.27 -17.60
CA SER A 268 -14.41 -1.21 -17.62
C SER A 268 -15.14 -1.88 -16.45
N ASN A 269 -14.44 -2.53 -15.51
CA ASN A 269 -15.07 -3.26 -14.42
C ASN A 269 -15.51 -2.34 -13.26
N LEU A 270 -14.72 -1.31 -12.92
CA LEU A 270 -14.95 -0.45 -11.74
C LEU A 270 -16.09 0.58 -11.92
N GLN A 271 -16.66 0.67 -13.12
CA GLN A 271 -17.65 1.68 -13.50
C GLN A 271 -19.09 1.33 -13.09
N ASN A 272 -19.35 0.09 -12.65
CA ASN A 272 -20.71 -0.35 -12.29
C ASN A 272 -21.03 -0.05 -10.82
N ASP A 273 -21.99 0.83 -10.55
CA ASP A 273 -22.59 1.01 -9.22
C ASP A 273 -23.14 -0.31 -8.64
N ASP A 274 -23.54 -1.24 -9.51
CA ASP A 274 -23.96 -2.59 -9.14
C ASP A 274 -22.82 -3.43 -8.54
N GLU A 275 -21.56 -3.24 -8.97
CA GLU A 275 -20.42 -4.02 -8.47
C GLU A 275 -20.09 -3.67 -7.01
N PHE A 276 -20.03 -2.37 -6.68
CA PHE A 276 -19.79 -1.94 -5.29
C PHE A 276 -20.90 -2.44 -4.35
N LYS A 277 -22.16 -2.33 -4.80
CA LYS A 277 -23.30 -2.83 -4.03
C LYS A 277 -23.20 -4.34 -3.80
N MET A 278 -22.87 -5.10 -4.83
CA MET A 278 -22.68 -6.56 -4.73
C MET A 278 -21.54 -6.91 -3.77
N GLU A 279 -20.39 -6.24 -3.87
CA GLU A 279 -19.24 -6.44 -2.98
C GLU A 279 -19.57 -6.14 -1.52
N LEU A 280 -20.34 -5.07 -1.27
CA LEU A 280 -20.78 -4.70 0.06
C LEU A 280 -21.81 -5.70 0.63
N LEU A 281 -22.74 -6.18 -0.21
CA LEU A 281 -23.70 -7.22 0.18
C LEU A 281 -22.98 -8.53 0.54
N LEU A 282 -22.01 -8.96 -0.29
CA LEU A 282 -21.20 -10.15 -0.03
C LEU A 282 -20.40 -10.03 1.27
N LEU A 283 -19.88 -8.84 1.59
CA LEU A 283 -19.23 -8.57 2.86
C LEU A 283 -20.18 -8.77 4.04
N PHE A 284 -21.37 -8.16 3.99
CA PHE A 284 -22.36 -8.29 5.06
C PHE A 284 -22.88 -9.72 5.21
N GLU A 285 -23.13 -10.43 4.11
CA GLU A 285 -23.49 -11.85 4.12
C GLU A 285 -22.40 -12.69 4.79
N THR A 286 -21.13 -12.39 4.52
CA THR A 286 -19.99 -13.08 5.13
C THR A 286 -19.89 -12.80 6.63
N ILE A 287 -20.10 -11.56 7.06
CA ILE A 287 -20.17 -11.22 8.49
C ILE A 287 -21.38 -11.92 9.15
N GLN A 288 -22.52 -11.98 8.46
CA GLN A 288 -23.70 -12.67 8.97
C GLN A 288 -23.44 -14.18 9.14
N ARG A 289 -22.78 -14.84 8.18
CA ARG A 289 -22.36 -16.24 8.31
C ARG A 289 -21.46 -16.47 9.53
N LEU A 290 -20.54 -15.56 9.82
CA LEU A 290 -19.72 -15.65 11.03
C LEU A 290 -20.59 -15.58 12.30
N LEU A 291 -21.56 -14.67 12.36
CA LEU A 291 -22.46 -14.55 13.51
C LEU A 291 -23.36 -15.78 13.73
N HIS A 292 -23.67 -16.52 12.67
CA HIS A 292 -24.51 -17.72 12.72
C HIS A 292 -23.69 -19.02 12.79
N SER A 293 -22.37 -18.93 12.98
CA SER A 293 -21.48 -20.11 13.05
C SER A 293 -21.27 -20.68 14.46
N GLU A 294 -22.08 -20.23 15.43
CA GLU A 294 -22.22 -20.83 16.78
C GLU A 294 -23.08 -22.10 16.78
#